data_AF-A0A1B1YLH9-F1
#
_entry.id   AF-A0A1B1YLH9-F1
#
_cell.length_a   1.000
_cell.length_b   1.000
_cell.length_c   1.000
_cell.angle_alpha   90.00
_cell.angle_beta   90.00
_cell.angle_gamma   90.00
#
_symmetry.space_group_name_H-M   'P 1'
#
loop_
_entity.id
_entity.type
_entity.pdbx_description
1 polymer ?
#
loop_
_entity_poly.entity_id
_entity_poly.type
_entity_poly.pdbx_seq_one_letter_code
_entity_poly.pdbx_strand_id
1 'polypeptide(L)' 'MQKRILSVYYSYTGDKEVPQIRLQGKWLKELGFETGKKIVVLAENGVLEIRLTSAENNVSLVKKDNNKVSKKSC' A
#
# COMPACT_ATOMS: atom_id res chain seq x y z
N MET A 1 19.25 3.63 9.46
CA MET A 1 17.84 3.94 9.16
C MET A 1 17.73 5.37 8.63
N GLN A 2 17.16 5.59 7.44
CA GLN A 2 16.83 6.94 6.96
C GLN A 2 15.36 7.23 7.31
N LYS A 3 15.10 8.26 8.12
CA LYS A 3 13.76 8.74 8.43
C LYS A 3 13.48 9.99 7.60
N ARG A 4 12.32 10.05 6.94
CA ARG A 4 11.83 11.23 6.22
C ARG A 4 10.42 11.53 6.71
N ILE A 5 10.15 12.80 6.99
CA ILE A 5 8.82 13.29 7.36
C ILE A 5 8.31 14.07 6.16
N LEU A 6 7.15 13.69 5.64
CA LEU A 6 6.53 14.28 4.46
C LEU A 6 5.10 14.67 4.81
N SER A 7 4.61 15.74 4.17
CA SER A 7 3.21 16.12 4.23
C SER A 7 2.37 15.30 3.26
N VAL A 8 1.14 15.00 3.64
CA VAL A 8 0.11 14.53 2.70
C VAL A 8 -0.34 15.73 1.89
N TYR A 9 -0.32 15.59 0.56
CA TYR A 9 -0.82 16.60 -0.37
C TYR A 9 -2.16 16.13 -0.92
N TYR A 10 -2.69 16.87 -1.87
CA TYR A 10 -3.84 16.47 -2.66
C TYR A 10 -3.48 16.36 -4.14
N SER A 11 -4.33 15.66 -4.87
CA SER A 11 -4.41 15.68 -6.33
C SER A 11 -5.87 15.66 -6.76
N TYR A 12 -6.13 15.91 -8.04
CA TYR A 12 -7.48 15.82 -8.60
C TYR A 12 -7.63 14.53 -9.40
N THR A 13 -8.71 13.81 -9.15
CA THR A 13 -9.18 12.68 -9.98
C THR A 13 -10.53 13.07 -10.56
N GLY A 14 -10.54 13.51 -11.82
CA GLY A 14 -11.67 14.26 -12.39
C GLY A 14 -11.85 15.56 -11.61
N ASP A 15 -13.07 15.82 -11.16
CA ASP A 15 -13.42 17.04 -10.41
C ASP A 15 -13.29 16.89 -8.88
N LYS A 16 -12.73 15.77 -8.39
CA LYS A 16 -12.64 15.49 -6.95
C LYS A 16 -11.20 15.56 -6.46
N GLU A 17 -11.02 16.29 -5.35
CA GLU A 17 -9.78 16.29 -4.59
C GLU A 17 -9.60 14.97 -3.83
N VAL A 18 -8.42 14.37 -3.94
CA VAL A 18 -8.05 13.13 -3.26
C VAL A 18 -6.68 13.25 -2.59
N PRO A 19 -6.43 12.58 -1.45
CA PRO A 19 -5.14 12.63 -0.78
C PRO A 19 -4.05 11.94 -1.60
N GLN A 20 -2.85 12.53 -1.62
CA GLN A 20 -1.69 12.05 -2.36
C GLN A 20 -0.43 12.09 -1.49
N ILE A 21 0.28 10.97 -1.42
CA ILE A 21 1.64 10.89 -0.87
C ILE A 21 2.63 10.84 -2.03
N ARG A 22 3.62 11.75 -2.02
CA ARG A 22 4.67 11.82 -3.05
C ARG A 22 5.99 11.32 -2.49
N LEU A 23 6.41 10.13 -2.92
CA LEU A 23 7.75 9.60 -2.65
C LEU A 23 8.63 9.85 -3.87
N GLN A 24 9.67 10.68 -3.72
CA GLN A 24 10.58 11.05 -4.80
C GLN A 24 12.02 11.22 -4.29
N GLY A 25 12.99 10.98 -5.17
CA GLY A 25 14.42 11.23 -4.93
C GLY A 25 15.33 10.04 -5.23
N LYS A 26 16.65 10.30 -5.28
CA LYS A 26 17.68 9.31 -5.59
C LYS A 26 17.67 8.09 -4.64
N TRP A 27 17.26 8.31 -3.40
CA TRP A 27 17.13 7.27 -2.37
C TRP A 27 16.17 6.13 -2.76
N LEU A 28 15.14 6.39 -3.58
CA LEU A 28 14.26 5.33 -4.07
C LEU A 28 15.01 4.37 -4.98
N LYS A 29 15.85 4.91 -5.87
CA LYS A 29 16.69 4.12 -6.76
C LYS A 29 17.72 3.30 -5.98
N GLU A 30 18.33 3.89 -4.94
CA GLU A 30 19.25 3.19 -4.04
C GLU A 30 18.59 2.00 -3.32
N LEU A 31 17.29 2.08 -3.06
CA LEU A 31 16.48 0.99 -2.50
C LEU A 31 15.93 0.01 -3.56
N GLY A 32 16.24 0.22 -4.85
CA GLY A 32 15.80 -0.62 -5.96
C GLY A 32 14.43 -0.27 -6.55
N PHE A 33 13.76 0.78 -6.09
CA PHE A 33 12.54 1.34 -6.68
C PHE A 33 12.88 2.12 -7.95
N GLU A 34 12.94 1.38 -9.06
CA GLU A 34 13.25 1.90 -10.38
C GLU A 34 11.99 2.00 -11.24
N THR A 35 12.02 2.92 -12.21
CA THR A 35 10.94 3.09 -13.19
C THR A 35 10.67 1.77 -13.93
N GLY A 36 9.40 1.38 -14.03
CA GLY A 36 8.99 0.13 -14.68
C GLY A 36 8.89 -1.07 -13.75
N LYS A 37 9.49 -1.03 -12.54
CA LYS A 37 9.29 -2.08 -11.54
C LYS A 37 7.91 -1.95 -10.90
N LYS A 38 7.31 -3.10 -10.60
CA LYS A 38 6.04 -3.18 -9.89
C LYS A 38 6.27 -3.13 -8.38
N ILE A 39 5.32 -2.54 -7.68
CA ILE A 39 5.30 -2.47 -6.22
C ILE A 39 3.96 -3.03 -5.71
N VAL A 40 3.99 -3.53 -4.48
CA VAL A 40 2.78 -3.82 -3.71
C VAL A 40 2.67 -2.78 -2.60
N VAL A 41 1.47 -2.26 -2.42
CA VAL A 41 1.12 -1.35 -1.32
C VAL A 41 0.08 -2.05 -0.46
N LEU A 42 0.45 -2.36 0.78
CA LEU A 42 -0.46 -2.91 1.79
C LEU A 42 -0.89 -1.77 2.71
N ALA A 43 -2.20 -1.63 2.94
CA ALA A 43 -2.77 -0.58 3.77
C ALA A 43 -3.59 -1.20 4.90
N GLU A 44 -3.13 -1.03 6.14
CA GLU A 44 -3.84 -1.53 7.32
C GLU A 44 -3.56 -0.65 8.54
N ASN A 45 -4.59 -0.37 9.35
CA ASN A 45 -4.47 0.31 10.65
C ASN A 45 -3.62 1.60 10.64
N GLY A 46 -3.74 2.42 9.58
CA GLY A 46 -2.99 3.68 9.44
C GLY A 46 -1.54 3.51 8.98
N VAL A 47 -1.14 2.29 8.62
CA VAL A 47 0.20 1.95 8.11
C VAL A 47 0.11 1.64 6.62
N LEU A 48 1.03 2.23 5.85
CA LEU A 48 1.28 1.86 4.46
C LEU A 48 2.63 1.15 4.38
N GLU A 49 2.60 -0.11 3.95
CA GLU A 49 3.79 -0.88 3.66
C GLU A 49 3.98 -1.00 2.15
N ILE A 50 5.14 -0.55 1.66
CA ILE A 50 5.48 -0.51 0.24
C ILE A 50 6.65 -1.44 -0.01
N ARG A 51 6.45 -2.44 -0.87
CA ARG A 51 7.47 -3.45 -1.20
C ARG A 51 7.63 -3.58 -2.71
N LEU A 52 8.86 -3.88 -3.15
CA LEU A 52 9.11 -4.34 -4.51
C LEU A 52 8.48 -5.72 -4.71
N THR A 53 7.90 -5.96 -5.88
CA THR A 53 7.40 -7.29 -6.25
C THR A 53 7.98 -7.72 -7.59
N SER A 54 8.44 -8.97 -7.65
CA SER A 54 8.87 -9.63 -8.87
C SER A 54 7.74 -10.38 -9.57
N ALA A 55 6.55 -10.45 -8.95
CA ALA A 55 5.41 -11.17 -9.50
C ALA A 55 4.58 -10.27 -10.41
N GLU A 56 4.67 -10.53 -11.70
CA GLU A 56 3.57 -10.26 -12.60
C GLU A 56 2.46 -11.29 -12.36
N ASN A 57 1.28 -10.80 -11.99
CA ASN A 57 -0.01 -11.52 -11.87
C ASN A 57 -0.40 -12.06 -10.47
N ASN A 58 -1.67 -11.79 -10.15
CA ASN A 58 -2.50 -12.28 -9.03
C ASN A 58 -2.56 -11.42 -7.75
N VAL A 59 -3.28 -10.30 -7.86
CA VAL A 59 -3.97 -9.68 -6.71
C VAL A 59 -5.02 -10.68 -6.21
N SER A 60 -4.65 -11.49 -5.23
CA SER A 60 -5.60 -12.29 -4.47
C SER A 60 -6.33 -11.34 -3.53
N LEU A 61 -7.59 -11.05 -3.86
CA LEU A 61 -8.54 -10.44 -2.94
C LEU A 61 -8.55 -11.27 -1.65
N VAL A 62 -8.01 -10.70 -0.58
CA VAL A 62 -8.13 -11.26 0.77
C VAL A 62 -9.62 -11.32 1.11
N LYS A 63 -10.20 -12.51 1.01
CA LYS A 63 -11.54 -12.82 1.52
C LYS A 63 -11.49 -12.65 3.03
N LYS A 64 -12.23 -11.68 3.55
CA LYS A 64 -12.48 -11.51 4.98
C LYS A 64 -13.43 -12.60 5.50
N ASP A 65 -12.93 -13.30 6.52
CA ASP A 65 -13.62 -13.81 7.71
C ASP A 65 -14.70 -14.89 7.55
N ASN A 66 -14.26 -16.16 7.63
CA ASN A 66 -15.10 -17.24 8.15
C ASN A 66 -15.06 -17.20 9.69
N ASN A 67 -16.04 -16.54 10.31
CA ASN A 67 -16.34 -16.78 11.72
C ASN A 67 -17.83 -17.06 11.90
N LYS A 68 -18.23 -18.33 11.69
CA LYS A 68 -19.49 -18.84 12.25
C LYS A 68 -19.14 -19.51 13.59
N VAL A 69 -19.23 -18.68 14.63
CA VAL A 69 -19.15 -19.06 16.03
C VAL A 69 -20.02 -20.29 16.30
N SER A 70 -19.37 -21.35 16.77
CA SER A 70 -19.99 -22.48 17.46
C SER A 70 -20.80 -21.95 18.65
N LYS A 71 -22.13 -22.05 18.57
CA LYS A 71 -22.98 -21.89 19.75
C LYS A 71 -23.19 -23.25 20.38
N LYS A 72 -22.68 -23.34 21.60
CA LYS A 72 -22.71 -24.46 22.55
C LYS A 72 -24.16 -24.86 22.90
N SER A 73 -24.35 -26.17 23.03
CA SER A 73 -25.00 -26.88 24.14
C SER A 73 -26.10 -26.15 24.94
N CYS A 74 -27.34 -26.62 24.80
CA CYS A 74 -28.30 -26.95 25.86
C CYS A 74 -29.29 -27.96 25.28
#